data_AF-A0AAP0CNL4-F1
#
_entry.id   AF-A0AAP0CNL4-F1
#
_cell.length_a   1.000
_cell.length_b   1.000
_cell.length_c   1.000
_cell.angle_alpha   90.00
_cell.angle_beta   90.00
_cell.angle_gamma   90.00
#
_symmetry.space_group_name_H-M   'P 1'
#
loop_
_entity.id
_entity.type
_entity.pdbx_description
1 polymer ?
#
loop_
_entity_poly.entity_id
_entity_poly.type
_entity_poly.pdbx_seq_one_letter_code
_entity_poly.pdbx_strand_id
1 'polypeptide(L)'
;MIRVGFHDIARLAQNVKVRQRVVATAVTYMRRVYTRRSMTEYDPRLLAPSCLYLASKSEESTVQARLLVFYIKKIHSDEKYRCEIKDILEMEMKILEALNYYLIVFHPYHALPQLAHDAGMSDATQLIWGLVNDTYKMDLILVHPPHLIGLACIYVASVLKEKDNTAWFEDLRADMNVVKNIAMEILDFYDAHKMITDERVNAAMQKLTIRI
;
A
#
# COMPACT_ATOMS: atom_id res chain seq x y z
N MET A 1 -3.14 -10.42 7.83
CA MET A 1 -4.22 -9.49 8.22
C MET A 1 -4.05 -8.10 7.58
N ILE A 2 -2.84 -7.52 7.53
CA ILE A 2 -2.59 -6.25 6.79
C ILE A 2 -2.80 -6.41 5.26
N ARG A 3 -2.55 -7.61 4.71
CA ARG A 3 -2.89 -7.97 3.31
C ARG A 3 -4.36 -7.81 2.94
N VAL A 4 -5.28 -7.98 3.91
CA VAL A 4 -6.73 -7.82 3.69
C VAL A 4 -7.06 -6.37 3.37
N GLY A 5 -6.49 -5.45 4.16
CA GLY A 5 -6.62 -4.01 3.95
C GLY A 5 -6.11 -3.55 2.59
N PHE A 6 -4.96 -4.06 2.16
CA PHE A 6 -4.42 -3.74 0.82
C PHE A 6 -5.37 -4.17 -0.30
N HIS A 7 -5.87 -5.41 -0.23
CA HIS A 7 -6.74 -5.96 -1.26
C HIS A 7 -8.09 -5.23 -1.34
N ASP A 8 -8.69 -4.88 -0.19
CA ASP A 8 -9.94 -4.13 -0.15
C ASP A 8 -9.76 -2.70 -0.66
N ILE A 9 -8.68 -2.02 -0.27
CA ILE A 9 -8.32 -0.69 -0.80
C ILE A 9 -8.13 -0.76 -2.32
N ALA A 10 -7.37 -1.74 -2.82
CA ALA A 10 -7.11 -1.87 -4.26
C ALA A 10 -8.39 -2.15 -5.07
N ARG A 11 -9.26 -3.04 -4.59
CA ARG A 11 -10.56 -3.33 -5.23
C ARG A 11 -11.48 -2.12 -5.23
N LEU A 12 -11.58 -1.41 -4.11
CA LEU A 12 -12.37 -0.18 -4.03
C LEU A 12 -11.82 0.89 -4.97
N ALA A 13 -10.50 1.09 -4.96
CA ALA A 13 -9.81 2.08 -5.80
C ALA A 13 -10.04 1.86 -7.30
N GLN A 14 -10.04 0.61 -7.76
CA GLN A 14 -10.37 0.26 -9.15
C GLN A 14 -11.79 0.68 -9.52
N ASN A 15 -12.75 0.45 -8.63
CA ASN A 15 -14.15 0.83 -8.84
C ASN A 15 -14.36 2.36 -8.85
N VAL A 16 -13.66 3.09 -7.98
CA VAL A 16 -13.74 4.56 -7.92
C VAL A 16 -12.76 5.29 -8.85
N LYS A 17 -11.96 4.54 -9.63
CA LYS A 17 -11.03 5.04 -10.66
C LYS A 17 -10.02 6.08 -10.15
N VAL A 18 -9.46 5.88 -8.96
CA VAL A 18 -8.40 6.76 -8.43
C VAL A 18 -7.01 6.37 -8.96
N ARG A 19 -6.08 7.33 -8.91
CA ARG A 19 -4.68 7.12 -9.30
C ARG A 19 -3.96 6.22 -8.29
N GLN A 20 -2.93 5.50 -8.74
CA GLN A 20 -2.13 4.61 -7.89
C GLN A 20 -1.52 5.31 -6.67
N ARG A 21 -1.16 6.60 -6.79
CA ARG A 21 -0.65 7.40 -5.67
C ARG A 21 -1.66 7.46 -4.51
N VAL A 22 -2.94 7.66 -4.81
CA VAL A 22 -4.02 7.66 -3.80
C VAL A 22 -4.10 6.31 -3.08
N VAL A 23 -3.97 5.22 -3.82
CA VAL A 23 -3.96 3.84 -3.28
C VAL A 23 -2.78 3.65 -2.34
N ALA A 24 -1.59 4.07 -2.75
CA ALA A 24 -0.37 3.99 -1.95
C ALA A 24 -0.47 4.81 -0.65
N THR A 25 -1.03 6.02 -0.72
CA THR A 25 -1.29 6.87 0.45
C THR A 25 -2.29 6.21 1.40
N ALA A 26 -3.40 5.69 0.88
CA ALA A 26 -4.41 4.99 1.67
C ALA A 26 -3.84 3.77 2.41
N VAL A 27 -3.05 2.95 1.72
CA VAL A 27 -2.37 1.80 2.33
C VAL A 27 -1.39 2.26 3.41
N THR A 28 -0.64 3.34 3.16
CA THR A 28 0.30 3.89 4.13
C THR A 28 -0.41 4.40 5.38
N TYR A 29 -1.55 5.09 5.24
CA TYR A 29 -2.38 5.51 6.37
C TYR A 29 -2.86 4.31 7.18
N MET A 30 -3.46 3.31 6.53
CA MET A 30 -3.97 2.12 7.21
C MET A 30 -2.86 1.40 7.99
N ARG A 31 -1.67 1.29 7.39
CA ARG A 31 -0.49 0.72 8.01
C ARG A 31 -0.04 1.52 9.24
N ARG A 32 0.07 2.85 9.13
CA ARG A 32 0.41 3.75 10.26
C ARG A 32 -0.64 3.74 11.37
N VAL A 33 -1.92 3.60 11.05
CA VAL A 33 -2.97 3.48 12.06
C VAL A 33 -2.79 2.20 12.86
N TYR A 34 -2.54 1.06 12.21
CA TYR A 34 -2.37 -0.22 12.89
C TYR A 34 -1.04 -0.42 13.63
N THR A 35 -0.08 0.51 13.53
CA THR A 35 1.03 0.54 14.47
C THR A 35 0.65 1.14 15.83
N ARG A 36 -0.52 1.80 15.91
CA ARG A 36 -0.99 2.53 17.11
C ARG A 36 -2.33 2.02 17.66
N ARG A 37 -3.15 1.43 16.79
CA ARG A 37 -4.51 0.95 17.08
C ARG A 37 -4.61 -0.53 16.76
N SER A 38 -5.46 -1.26 17.48
CA SER A 38 -5.69 -2.67 17.17
C SER A 38 -6.79 -2.84 16.11
N MET A 39 -6.74 -3.95 15.37
CA MET A 39 -7.80 -4.32 14.40
C MET A 39 -9.14 -4.66 15.06
N THR A 40 -9.16 -4.89 16.38
CA THR A 40 -10.41 -5.07 17.14
C THR A 40 -11.02 -3.74 17.57
N GLU A 41 -10.21 -2.69 17.66
CA GLU A 41 -10.65 -1.32 17.94
C GLU A 41 -11.16 -0.69 16.63
N TYR A 42 -10.37 -0.75 15.56
CA TYR A 42 -10.71 -0.19 14.26
C TYR A 42 -10.91 -1.33 13.25
N ASP A 43 -12.16 -1.60 12.87
CA ASP A 43 -12.50 -2.68 11.92
C ASP A 43 -11.84 -2.41 10.55
N PRO A 44 -11.01 -3.33 10.03
CA PRO A 44 -10.40 -3.19 8.71
C PRO A 44 -11.38 -2.92 7.56
N ARG A 45 -12.61 -3.42 7.65
CA ARG A 45 -13.66 -3.24 6.62
C ARG A 45 -14.17 -1.80 6.54
N LEU A 46 -14.09 -1.05 7.64
CA LEU A 46 -14.44 0.38 7.67
C LEU A 46 -13.18 1.24 7.52
N LEU A 47 -12.06 0.82 8.12
CA LEU A 47 -10.81 1.56 8.06
C LEU A 47 -10.27 1.67 6.63
N ALA A 48 -10.26 0.57 5.86
CA ALA A 48 -9.79 0.55 4.48
C ALA A 48 -10.47 1.61 3.57
N PRO A 49 -11.81 1.63 3.45
CA PRO A 49 -12.49 2.66 2.66
C PRO A 49 -12.32 4.07 3.23
N SER A 50 -12.28 4.25 4.54
CA SER A 50 -12.06 5.57 5.15
C SER A 50 -10.64 6.09 4.91
N CYS A 51 -9.62 5.22 4.92
CA CYS A 51 -8.27 5.59 4.51
C CYS A 51 -8.22 6.00 3.04
N LEU A 52 -8.95 5.29 2.16
CA LEU A 52 -9.05 5.66 0.75
C LEU A 52 -9.76 7.01 0.54
N TYR A 53 -10.82 7.27 1.31
CA TYR A 53 -11.53 8.55 1.32
C TYR A 53 -10.60 9.69 1.73
N LEU A 54 -9.94 9.57 2.89
CA LEU A 54 -9.02 10.59 3.39
C LEU A 54 -7.82 10.80 2.44
N ALA A 55 -7.22 9.72 1.95
CA ALA A 55 -6.12 9.77 0.99
C ALA A 55 -6.50 10.47 -0.30
N SER A 56 -7.73 10.27 -0.80
CA SER A 56 -8.19 10.97 -1.99
C SER A 56 -8.18 12.49 -1.77
N LYS A 57 -8.63 12.96 -0.61
CA LYS A 57 -8.60 14.39 -0.27
C LYS A 57 -7.19 14.93 -0.13
N SER A 58 -6.29 14.22 0.55
CA SER A 58 -4.90 14.67 0.74
C SER A 58 -4.08 14.67 -0.56
N GLU A 59 -4.43 13.83 -1.52
CA GLU A 59 -3.78 13.73 -2.84
C GLU A 59 -4.54 14.52 -3.93
N GLU A 60 -5.43 15.45 -3.51
CA GLU A 60 -6.19 16.34 -4.41
C GLU A 60 -7.01 15.60 -5.48
N SER A 61 -7.56 14.43 -5.11
CA SER A 61 -8.44 13.61 -5.92
C SER A 61 -9.86 13.64 -5.35
N THR A 62 -10.87 13.73 -6.22
CA THR A 62 -12.27 13.80 -5.78
C THR A 62 -12.89 12.40 -5.70
N VAL A 63 -13.17 11.92 -4.48
CA VAL A 63 -13.98 10.71 -4.24
C VAL A 63 -15.13 11.07 -3.33
N GLN A 64 -16.36 10.80 -3.78
CA GLN A 64 -17.56 11.04 -2.96
C GLN A 64 -17.78 9.87 -2.00
N ALA A 65 -18.03 10.16 -0.72
CA ALA A 65 -18.31 9.13 0.29
C ALA A 65 -19.50 8.22 -0.09
N ARG A 66 -20.53 8.77 -0.75
CA ARG A 66 -21.67 8.00 -1.28
C ARG A 66 -21.25 6.90 -2.26
N LEU A 67 -20.24 7.19 -3.09
CA LEU A 67 -19.72 6.22 -4.06
C LEU A 67 -18.96 5.09 -3.35
N LEU A 68 -18.18 5.43 -2.32
CA LEU A 68 -17.51 4.42 -1.49
C LEU A 68 -18.52 3.52 -0.79
N VAL A 69 -19.53 4.08 -0.13
CA VAL A 69 -20.62 3.30 0.50
C VAL A 69 -21.28 2.34 -0.49
N PHE A 70 -21.55 2.80 -1.72
CA PHE A 70 -22.12 1.96 -2.76
C PHE A 70 -21.23 0.76 -3.09
N TYR A 71 -19.92 0.97 -3.31
CA TYR A 71 -19.01 -0.12 -3.65
C TYR A 71 -18.66 -1.02 -2.46
N ILE A 72 -18.61 -0.49 -1.23
CA ILE A 72 -18.48 -1.30 -0.01
C ILE A 72 -19.62 -2.32 0.07
N LYS A 73 -20.87 -1.88 -0.13
CA LYS A 73 -22.05 -2.77 -0.13
C LYS A 73 -22.04 -3.78 -1.28
N LYS A 74 -21.43 -3.42 -2.41
CA LYS A 74 -21.30 -4.33 -3.55
C LYS A 74 -20.21 -5.38 -3.34
N ILE A 75 -19.11 -5.02 -2.67
CA ILE A 75 -17.96 -5.90 -2.39
C ILE A 75 -18.26 -6.82 -1.20
N HIS A 76 -18.88 -6.28 -0.15
CA HIS A 76 -19.30 -7.04 1.02
C HIS A 76 -20.78 -7.39 0.89
N SER A 77 -21.06 -8.61 0.43
CA SER A 77 -22.42 -9.16 0.28
C SER A 77 -23.09 -9.56 1.60
N ASP A 78 -22.42 -9.35 2.74
CA ASP A 78 -22.97 -9.64 4.06
C ASP A 78 -24.04 -8.59 4.42
N GLU A 79 -25.31 -8.99 4.39
CA GLU A 79 -26.45 -8.12 4.73
C GLU A 79 -26.37 -7.52 6.13
N LYS A 80 -25.57 -8.11 7.03
CA LYS A 80 -25.36 -7.60 8.39
C LYS A 80 -24.39 -6.42 8.42
N TYR A 81 -23.49 -6.28 7.45
CA TYR A 81 -22.53 -5.19 7.41
C TYR A 81 -23.16 -3.94 6.79
N ARG A 82 -23.70 -3.07 7.66
CA ARG A 82 -24.30 -1.79 7.25
C ARG A 82 -23.27 -0.68 7.44
N CYS A 83 -22.73 -0.19 6.32
CA CYS A 83 -21.92 1.02 6.29
C CYS A 83 -22.74 2.18 5.69
N GLU A 84 -22.74 3.30 6.40
CA GLU A 84 -23.34 4.57 6.05
C GLU A 84 -22.26 5.64 5.89
N ILE A 85 -22.64 6.78 5.29
CA ILE A 85 -21.70 7.90 5.09
C ILE A 85 -21.16 8.41 6.43
N LYS A 86 -22.00 8.48 7.46
CA LYS A 86 -21.59 8.92 8.81
C LYS A 86 -20.45 8.06 9.37
N ASP A 87 -20.47 6.75 9.13
CA ASP A 87 -19.45 5.83 9.64
C ASP A 87 -18.09 6.10 8.99
N ILE A 88 -18.10 6.42 7.69
CA ILE A 88 -16.87 6.83 6.97
C ILE A 88 -16.32 8.13 7.54
N LEU A 89 -17.18 9.12 7.79
CA LEU A 89 -16.78 10.43 8.31
C LEU A 89 -16.29 10.35 9.77
N GLU A 90 -16.93 9.55 10.62
CA GLU A 90 -16.48 9.31 11.99
C GLU A 90 -15.13 8.58 12.01
N MET A 91 -14.97 7.55 11.18
CA MET A 91 -13.69 6.83 11.07
C MET A 91 -12.59 7.71 10.48
N GLU A 92 -12.91 8.61 9.55
CA GLU A 92 -11.97 9.62 9.06
C GLU A 92 -11.38 10.46 10.19
N MET A 93 -12.22 10.98 11.10
CA MET A 93 -11.74 11.74 12.26
C MET A 93 -10.81 10.91 13.14
N LYS A 94 -11.15 9.65 13.39
CA LYS A 94 -10.31 8.70 14.13
C LYS A 94 -8.96 8.44 13.44
N ILE A 95 -8.95 8.33 12.10
CA ILE A 95 -7.72 8.17 11.32
C ILE A 95 -6.84 9.42 11.44
N LEU A 96 -7.41 10.61 11.31
CA LEU A 96 -6.69 11.88 11.43
C LEU A 96 -5.97 11.98 12.78
N GLU A 97 -6.67 11.67 13.87
CA GLU A 97 -6.11 11.63 15.23
C GLU A 97 -5.02 10.56 15.34
N ALA A 98 -5.28 9.33 14.88
CA ALA A 98 -4.32 8.24 14.94
C ALA A 98 -3.03 8.54 14.15
N LEU A 99 -3.12 9.30 13.07
CA LEU A 99 -1.97 9.74 12.26
C LEU A 99 -1.27 10.99 12.82
N ASN A 100 -1.76 11.59 13.91
CA ASN A 100 -1.35 12.93 14.37
C ASN A 100 -1.36 13.97 13.23
N TYR A 101 -2.32 13.87 12.30
CA TYR A 101 -2.45 14.76 11.15
C TYR A 101 -1.24 14.77 10.18
N TYR A 102 -0.33 13.79 10.25
CA TYR A 102 0.76 13.64 9.29
C TYR A 102 0.28 12.99 7.97
N LEU A 103 -0.32 13.81 7.12
CA LEU A 103 -0.96 13.38 5.86
C LEU A 103 -0.02 13.30 4.67
N ILE A 104 1.08 14.05 4.65
CA ILE A 104 2.01 14.00 3.52
C ILE A 104 2.77 12.67 3.53
N VAL A 105 2.66 11.93 2.43
CA VAL A 105 3.39 10.68 2.20
C VAL A 105 4.29 10.83 0.97
N PHE A 106 5.56 10.51 1.16
CA PHE A 106 6.52 10.44 0.06
C PHE A 106 6.52 9.00 -0.49
N HIS A 107 6.47 8.87 -1.82
CA HIS A 107 6.39 7.58 -2.50
C HIS A 107 7.57 7.39 -3.45
N PRO A 108 7.97 6.12 -3.75
CA PRO A 108 9.08 5.86 -4.66
C PRO A 108 8.80 6.36 -6.09
N TYR A 109 7.52 6.38 -6.50
CA TYR A 109 7.07 6.58 -7.87
C TYR A 109 7.67 7.79 -8.59
N HIS A 110 7.86 8.91 -7.89
CA HIS A 110 8.28 10.17 -8.52
C HIS A 110 9.66 10.07 -9.17
N ALA A 111 10.62 9.44 -8.49
CA ALA A 111 12.00 9.35 -8.96
C ALA A 111 12.24 8.16 -9.90
N LEU A 112 11.32 7.18 -9.96
CA LEU A 112 11.54 5.93 -10.69
C LEU A 112 11.85 6.10 -12.17
N PRO A 113 11.15 6.94 -12.96
CA PRO A 113 11.42 7.02 -14.39
C PRO A 113 12.85 7.50 -14.68
N GLN A 114 13.32 8.50 -13.93
CA GLN A 114 14.67 9.02 -14.05
C GLN A 114 15.70 7.98 -13.60
N LEU A 115 15.50 7.35 -12.43
CA LEU A 115 16.42 6.33 -11.92
C LEU A 115 16.50 5.11 -12.83
N ALA A 116 15.37 4.66 -13.39
CA ALA A 116 15.33 3.54 -14.33
C ALA A 116 16.05 3.90 -15.64
N HIS A 117 15.89 5.12 -16.13
CA HIS A 117 16.63 5.61 -17.29
C HIS A 117 18.14 5.61 -17.04
N ASP A 118 18.58 6.19 -15.92
CA ASP A 118 19.99 6.32 -15.58
C ASP A 118 20.65 4.96 -15.32
N ALA A 119 19.89 4.00 -14.79
CA ALA A 119 20.32 2.61 -14.64
C ALA A 119 20.36 1.81 -15.97
N GLY A 120 19.96 2.43 -17.09
CA GLY A 120 19.85 1.77 -18.39
C GLY A 120 18.77 0.68 -18.44
N MET A 121 17.67 0.89 -17.68
CA MET A 121 16.54 -0.02 -17.45
C MET A 121 15.19 0.56 -17.92
N SER A 122 15.21 1.48 -18.88
CA SER A 122 14.00 2.14 -19.41
C SER A 122 12.97 1.14 -19.96
N ASP A 123 13.43 0.03 -20.54
CA ASP A 123 12.60 -1.06 -21.07
C ASP A 123 11.91 -1.89 -19.96
N ALA A 124 12.45 -1.85 -18.75
CA ALA A 124 11.92 -2.54 -17.57
C ALA A 124 11.09 -1.63 -16.64
N THR A 125 10.77 -0.39 -17.06
CA THR A 125 10.03 0.57 -16.22
C THR A 125 8.72 0.00 -15.67
N GLN A 126 7.97 -0.75 -16.49
CA GLN A 126 6.70 -1.35 -16.06
C GLN A 126 6.90 -2.47 -15.02
N LEU A 127 7.98 -3.25 -15.16
CA LEU A 127 8.37 -4.26 -14.17
C LEU A 127 8.73 -3.59 -12.84
N ILE A 128 9.56 -2.55 -12.88
CA ILE A 128 9.97 -1.79 -11.69
C ILE A 128 8.75 -1.15 -11.00
N TRP A 129 7.83 -0.59 -11.78
CA TRP A 129 6.58 -0.04 -11.25
C TRP A 129 5.72 -1.11 -10.55
N GLY A 130 5.64 -2.31 -11.15
CA GLY A 130 4.98 -3.47 -10.55
C GLY A 130 5.60 -3.87 -9.21
N LEU A 131 6.93 -3.99 -9.17
CA LEU A 131 7.67 -4.28 -7.92
C LEU A 131 7.37 -3.23 -6.84
N VAL A 132 7.41 -1.94 -7.20
CA VAL A 132 7.10 -0.86 -6.25
C VAL A 132 5.67 -0.97 -5.72
N ASN A 133 4.69 -1.27 -6.57
CA ASN A 133 3.31 -1.49 -6.10
C ASN A 133 3.23 -2.64 -5.10
N ASP A 134 3.98 -3.71 -5.33
CA ASP A 134 4.00 -4.87 -4.45
C ASP A 134 4.68 -4.58 -3.10
N THR A 135 5.62 -3.64 -3.02
CA THR A 135 6.23 -3.24 -1.73
C THR A 135 5.22 -2.69 -0.72
N TYR A 136 4.07 -2.15 -1.15
CA TYR A 136 3.01 -1.70 -0.24
C TYR A 136 2.26 -2.85 0.46
N LYS A 137 2.43 -4.08 -0.03
CA LYS A 137 1.97 -5.30 0.65
C LYS A 137 2.90 -5.69 1.82
N MET A 138 4.05 -5.03 1.94
CA MET A 138 5.11 -5.23 2.94
C MET A 138 5.23 -4.00 3.86
N ASP A 139 6.05 -4.10 4.90
CA ASP A 139 6.21 -3.05 5.91
C ASP A 139 7.24 -1.99 5.49
N LEU A 140 7.89 -2.19 4.33
CA LEU A 140 8.96 -1.37 3.77
C LEU A 140 8.70 0.15 3.82
N ILE A 141 7.50 0.60 3.45
CA ILE A 141 7.14 2.04 3.45
C ILE A 141 7.14 2.68 4.85
N LEU A 142 7.07 1.88 5.91
CA LEU A 142 7.13 2.35 7.29
C LEU A 142 8.56 2.43 7.82
N VAL A 143 9.46 1.60 7.32
CA VAL A 143 10.80 1.40 7.90
C VAL A 143 11.94 1.92 7.02
N HIS A 144 11.70 2.14 5.73
CA HIS A 144 12.71 2.61 4.78
C HIS A 144 12.29 3.89 4.04
N PRO A 145 13.25 4.79 3.76
CA PRO A 145 13.02 5.92 2.86
C PRO A 145 12.56 5.48 1.45
N PRO A 146 11.62 6.20 0.80
CA PRO A 146 11.07 5.79 -0.49
C PRO A 146 12.09 5.64 -1.62
N HIS A 147 13.17 6.42 -1.60
CA HIS A 147 14.23 6.31 -2.61
C HIS A 147 14.99 4.98 -2.50
N LEU A 148 15.27 4.49 -1.28
CA LEU A 148 15.93 3.19 -1.09
C LEU A 148 15.03 2.02 -1.53
N ILE A 149 13.72 2.13 -1.28
CA ILE A 149 12.74 1.16 -1.80
C ILE A 149 12.77 1.15 -3.33
N GLY A 150 12.78 2.33 -3.97
CA GLY A 150 12.89 2.46 -5.43
C GLY A 150 14.17 1.83 -5.98
N LEU A 151 15.32 2.10 -5.36
CA LEU A 151 16.60 1.50 -5.73
C LEU A 151 16.60 -0.03 -5.56
N ALA A 152 16.00 -0.54 -4.49
CA ALA A 152 15.86 -1.98 -4.30
C ALA A 152 14.97 -2.64 -5.36
N CYS A 153 13.88 -1.99 -5.78
CA CYS A 153 13.06 -2.47 -6.89
C CYS A 153 13.83 -2.46 -8.22
N ILE A 154 14.66 -1.44 -8.48
CA ILE A 154 15.54 -1.41 -9.65
C ILE A 154 16.56 -2.55 -9.57
N TYR A 155 17.18 -2.76 -8.40
CA TYR A 155 18.15 -3.83 -8.18
C TYR A 155 17.55 -5.21 -8.46
N VAL A 156 16.36 -5.50 -7.91
CA VAL A 156 15.62 -6.75 -8.20
C VAL A 156 15.34 -6.88 -9.70
N ALA A 157 14.85 -5.81 -10.35
CA ALA A 157 14.58 -5.83 -11.79
C ALA A 157 15.85 -6.07 -12.62
N SER A 158 17.00 -5.49 -12.23
CA SER A 158 18.29 -5.66 -12.90
C SER A 158 18.75 -7.10 -12.84
N VAL A 159 18.64 -7.75 -11.68
CA VAL A 159 18.94 -9.18 -11.52
C VAL A 159 18.02 -10.03 -12.41
N LEU A 160 16.71 -9.76 -12.42
CA LEU A 160 15.75 -10.50 -13.25
C LEU A 160 15.95 -10.32 -14.76
N LYS A 161 16.54 -9.20 -15.17
CA LYS A 161 16.84 -8.88 -16.57
C LYS A 161 18.27 -9.21 -16.97
N GLU A 162 19.06 -9.77 -16.06
CA GLU A 162 20.50 -10.03 -16.26
C GLU A 162 21.25 -8.75 -16.71
N LYS A 163 20.80 -7.58 -16.22
CA LYS A 163 21.42 -6.29 -16.52
C LYS A 163 22.59 -6.07 -15.57
N ASP A 164 23.77 -5.87 -16.13
CA ASP A 164 24.90 -5.31 -15.38
C ASP A 164 24.79 -3.78 -15.32
N ASN A 165 24.47 -3.28 -14.14
CA ASN A 165 24.48 -1.86 -13.79
C ASN A 165 25.23 -1.62 -12.47
N THR A 166 26.21 -2.47 -12.17
CA THR A 166 27.01 -2.42 -10.94
C THR A 166 27.69 -1.06 -10.77
N ALA A 167 28.33 -0.56 -11.83
CA ALA A 167 28.99 0.76 -11.83
C ALA A 167 28.01 1.90 -11.50
N TRP A 168 26.80 1.86 -12.06
CA TRP A 168 25.77 2.88 -11.75
C TRP A 168 25.38 2.85 -10.27
N PHE A 169 25.21 1.66 -9.68
CA PHE A 169 24.93 1.54 -8.25
C PHE A 169 26.11 1.99 -7.37
N GLU A 170 27.35 1.75 -7.77
CA GLU A 170 28.55 2.20 -7.05
C GLU A 170 28.72 3.73 -7.07
N ASP A 171 28.30 4.39 -8.15
CA ASP A 171 28.30 5.85 -8.25
C ASP A 171 27.22 6.52 -7.38
N LEU A 172 26.19 5.76 -6.98
CA LEU A 172 25.17 6.24 -6.05
C LEU A 172 25.77 6.37 -4.65
N ARG A 173 25.55 7.52 -4.00
CA ARG A 173 25.87 7.74 -2.58
C ARG A 173 24.82 7.08 -1.66
N ALA A 174 24.45 5.84 -1.94
CA ALA A 174 23.48 5.05 -1.19
C ALA A 174 24.17 3.84 -0.54
N ASP A 175 23.70 3.44 0.64
CA ASP A 175 24.22 2.24 1.30
C ASP A 175 23.68 0.97 0.60
N MET A 176 24.55 0.33 -0.18
CA MET A 176 24.21 -0.87 -0.94
C MET A 176 23.86 -2.07 -0.06
N ASN A 177 24.30 -2.11 1.20
CA ASN A 177 23.86 -3.17 2.12
C ASN A 177 22.38 -3.02 2.45
N VAL A 178 21.91 -1.78 2.66
CA VAL A 178 20.51 -1.50 2.91
C VAL A 178 19.66 -1.81 1.67
N VAL A 179 20.12 -1.42 0.48
CA VAL A 179 19.43 -1.73 -0.79
C VAL A 179 19.28 -3.24 -0.97
N LYS A 180 20.36 -4.01 -0.74
CA LYS A 180 20.34 -5.48 -0.82
C LYS A 180 19.40 -6.10 0.21
N ASN A 181 19.39 -5.61 1.45
CA ASN A 181 18.48 -6.11 2.49
C ASN A 181 17.01 -5.90 2.11
N ILE A 182 16.66 -4.72 1.58
CA ILE A 182 15.30 -4.44 1.09
C ILE A 182 14.97 -5.36 -0.11
N ALA A 183 15.91 -5.54 -1.04
CA ALA A 183 15.72 -6.42 -2.19
C ALA A 183 15.47 -7.88 -1.75
N MET A 184 16.20 -8.37 -0.76
CA MET A 184 15.98 -9.69 -0.16
C MET A 184 14.60 -9.80 0.48
N GLU A 185 14.15 -8.80 1.25
CA GLU A 185 12.79 -8.80 1.82
C GLU A 185 11.70 -8.85 0.71
N ILE A 186 11.92 -8.16 -0.42
CA ILE A 186 11.03 -8.22 -1.58
C ILE A 186 10.98 -9.63 -2.17
N LEU A 187 12.13 -10.29 -2.33
CA LEU A 187 12.23 -11.64 -2.88
C LEU A 187 11.60 -12.68 -1.93
N ASP A 188 11.93 -12.61 -0.63
CA ASP A 188 11.35 -13.45 0.41
C ASP A 188 9.82 -13.32 0.45
N PHE A 189 9.30 -12.11 0.24
CA PHE A 189 7.86 -11.89 0.12
C PHE A 189 7.26 -12.70 -1.03
N TYR A 190 7.90 -12.75 -2.21
CA TYR A 190 7.39 -13.51 -3.37
C TYR A 190 7.44 -15.02 -3.13
N ASP A 191 8.47 -15.53 -2.46
CA ASP A 191 8.56 -16.95 -2.11
C ASP A 191 7.50 -17.35 -1.09
N ALA A 192 7.30 -16.54 -0.05
CA ALA A 192 6.25 -16.75 0.93
C ALA A 192 4.84 -16.49 0.37
N HIS A 193 4.69 -15.69 -0.69
CA HIS A 193 3.38 -15.26 -1.21
C HIS A 193 2.52 -16.43 -1.69
N LYS A 194 3.13 -17.52 -2.17
CA LYS A 194 2.45 -18.71 -2.68
C LYS A 194 1.59 -19.44 -1.62
N MET A 195 1.70 -19.08 -0.34
CA MET A 195 1.15 -19.86 0.79
C MET A 195 -0.12 -19.28 1.45
N ILE A 196 -0.60 -18.08 1.05
CA ILE A 196 -1.73 -17.41 1.73
C ILE A 196 -2.91 -17.22 0.77
N THR A 197 -4.00 -17.94 1.01
CA THR A 197 -5.24 -17.88 0.22
C THR A 197 -6.26 -16.89 0.78
N ASP A 198 -7.17 -16.40 -0.07
CA ASP A 198 -8.29 -15.53 0.32
C ASP A 198 -9.21 -16.19 1.35
N GLU A 199 -9.34 -17.52 1.32
CA GLU A 199 -10.10 -18.30 2.30
C GLU A 199 -9.52 -18.15 3.71
N ARG A 200 -8.20 -18.25 3.86
CA ARG A 200 -7.52 -18.07 5.15
C ARG A 200 -7.69 -16.65 5.67
N VAL A 201 -7.67 -15.68 4.76
CA VAL A 201 -7.93 -14.27 5.05
C VAL A 201 -9.35 -14.07 5.58
N ASN A 202 -10.36 -14.57 4.87
CA ASN A 202 -11.77 -14.44 5.25
C ASN A 202 -12.06 -15.13 6.59
N ALA A 203 -11.51 -16.33 6.80
CA ALA A 203 -11.63 -17.06 8.06
C ALA A 203 -10.98 -16.30 9.23
N ALA A 204 -9.86 -15.62 9.01
CA ALA A 204 -9.23 -14.78 10.03
C ALA A 204 -10.08 -13.53 10.35
N MET A 205 -10.67 -12.90 9.33
CA MET A 205 -11.56 -11.75 9.51
C MET A 205 -12.83 -12.11 10.28
N GLN A 206 -13.40 -13.30 10.05
CA GLN A 206 -14.57 -13.77 10.81
C GLN A 206 -14.27 -14.01 12.30
N LYS A 207 -13.00 -14.23 12.66
CA LYS A 207 -12.57 -14.40 14.06
C LYS A 207 -12.29 -13.08 14.77
N LEU A 208 -12.29 -11.94 14.07
CA LEU A 208 -12.12 -10.64 14.70
C LEU A 208 -13.40 -10.28 15.47
N THR A 209 -13.36 -10.44 16.80
CA THR A 209 -14.39 -9.89 17.68
C THR A 209 -14.17 -8.39 17.80
N ILE A 210 -15.06 -7.59 17.17
CA ILE A 210 -15.04 -6.14 17.28
C ILE A 210 -15.44 -5.77 18.71
N ARG A 211 -14.63 -4.96 19.38
CA ARG A 211 -15.01 -4.40 20.68
C ARG A 211 -15.98 -3.26 20.40
N ILE A 212 -17.26 -3.49 20.71
CA ILE A 212 -18.33 -2.47 20.67
C ILE A 212 -18.14 -1.52 21.84
#